data_AF-A0A9D6U4Q9-F1
#
_entry.id   AF-A0A9D6U4Q9-F1
#
_cell.length_a   1.000
_cell.length_b   1.000
_cell.length_c   1.000
_cell.angle_alpha   90.00
_cell.angle_beta   90.00
_cell.angle_gamma   90.00
#
_symmetry.space_group_name_H-M   'P 1'
#
loop_
_entity.id
_entity.type
_entity.pdbx_description
1 polymer ?
#
loop_
_entity_poly.entity_id
_entity_poly.type
_entity_poly.pdbx_seq_one_letter_code
_entity_poly.pdbx_strand_id
1 'polypeptide(L)'
;MPKRTDIKKILIIGSGPIIISQACEFDYSGTQACKALREEGYEVVLINSNPATIMTDPEMADRTYIEPITPEMVCQVIERERPDALLPTLGGQTGLNCAIAVADTGILERLGVEMIGANPHVIKKAEDRELFRDAMTKIGLRVPRSTIVRTLDEAIAAAPEIGYPIIVRPSFTLGGTGGGIAYNLEDLREFSSQGLEASMITEVMLEESVVGWKEFELEVMRDFADNVVIICSIENVDPMGVHTGDSITVAPAQTLT
;
A
#
# COMPACT_ATOMS: atom_id res chain seq x y z
N MET A 1 17.92 15.38 -8.85
CA MET A 1 18.77 14.50 -9.69
C MET A 1 18.31 14.65 -11.13
N PRO A 2 19.20 14.68 -12.13
CA PRO A 2 18.77 14.72 -13.53
C PRO A 2 18.02 13.44 -13.90
N LYS A 3 17.22 13.50 -14.99
CA LYS A 3 16.52 12.36 -15.59
C LYS A 3 17.49 11.18 -15.82
N ARG A 4 17.04 9.96 -15.52
CA ARG A 4 17.76 8.72 -15.87
C ARG A 4 17.78 8.50 -17.39
N THR A 5 18.93 8.11 -17.93
CA THR A 5 19.14 7.94 -19.38
C THR A 5 19.20 6.47 -19.81
N ASP A 6 19.27 5.56 -18.85
CA ASP A 6 19.24 4.12 -19.02
C ASP A 6 17.81 3.55 -19.07
N ILE A 7 16.81 4.30 -18.61
CA ILE A 7 15.39 3.99 -18.76
C ILE A 7 14.80 4.78 -19.93
N LYS A 8 14.01 4.13 -20.77
CA LYS A 8 13.25 4.75 -21.85
C LYS A 8 11.76 4.44 -21.74
N LYS A 9 11.41 3.21 -21.37
CA LYS A 9 10.02 2.73 -21.27
C LYS A 9 9.65 2.32 -19.86
N ILE A 10 8.55 2.85 -19.34
CA ILE A 10 8.07 2.58 -17.98
C ILE A 10 6.66 2.00 -18.04
N LEU A 11 6.47 0.85 -17.39
CA LEU A 11 5.16 0.29 -17.12
C LEU A 11 4.62 0.82 -15.79
N ILE A 12 3.41 1.35 -15.79
CA ILE A 12 2.65 1.75 -14.61
C ILE A 12 1.51 0.75 -14.39
N ILE A 13 1.29 0.34 -13.14
CA ILE A 13 0.12 -0.46 -12.75
C ILE A 13 -0.89 0.46 -12.05
N GLY A 14 -2.10 0.55 -12.59
CA GLY A 14 -3.22 1.28 -11.99
C GLY A 14 -3.89 0.53 -10.83
N SER A 15 -4.95 1.10 -10.27
CA SER A 15 -5.65 0.55 -9.10
C SER A 15 -6.78 -0.43 -9.44
N GLY A 16 -7.26 -0.42 -10.68
CA GLY A 16 -8.43 -1.21 -11.09
C GLY A 16 -9.74 -0.52 -10.72
N PRO A 17 -10.85 -1.28 -10.56
CA PRO A 17 -12.15 -0.71 -10.28
C PRO A 17 -12.18 0.00 -8.92
N ILE A 18 -13.02 1.03 -8.83
CA ILE A 18 -13.26 1.77 -7.59
C ILE A 18 -13.95 0.85 -6.58
N ILE A 19 -13.36 0.76 -5.38
CA ILE A 19 -13.94 0.10 -4.21
C ILE A 19 -13.85 1.02 -2.99
N ILE A 20 -14.55 0.67 -1.92
CA ILE A 20 -14.39 1.37 -0.63
C ILE A 20 -12.91 1.32 -0.22
N SER A 21 -12.39 2.47 0.22
CA SER A 21 -11.00 2.69 0.61
C SER A 21 -9.94 2.64 -0.51
N GLN A 22 -10.32 2.35 -1.75
CA GLN A 22 -9.43 2.44 -2.91
C GLN A 22 -10.17 3.03 -4.12
N ALA A 23 -10.11 4.36 -4.23
CA ALA A 23 -10.99 5.12 -5.10
C ALA A 23 -10.23 6.04 -6.08
N CYS A 24 -10.78 7.23 -6.31
CA CYS A 24 -10.39 8.13 -7.39
C CYS A 24 -8.99 8.73 -7.19
N GLU A 25 -8.44 8.69 -5.98
CA GLU A 25 -7.10 9.16 -5.63
C GLU A 25 -6.01 8.49 -6.48
N PHE A 26 -6.24 7.26 -6.95
CA PHE A 26 -5.31 6.53 -7.81
C PHE A 26 -5.44 6.88 -9.29
N ASP A 27 -6.63 7.29 -9.77
CA ASP A 27 -6.73 7.89 -11.12
C ASP A 27 -6.04 9.25 -11.14
N TYR A 28 -6.25 10.06 -10.11
CA TYR A 28 -5.55 11.34 -9.95
C TYR A 28 -4.02 11.14 -9.94
N SER A 29 -3.51 10.24 -9.09
CA SER A 29 -2.09 9.97 -8.95
C SER A 29 -1.48 9.33 -10.21
N GLY A 30 -2.18 8.35 -10.80
CA GLY A 30 -1.78 7.70 -12.04
C GLY A 30 -1.74 8.67 -13.22
N THR A 31 -2.74 9.54 -13.35
CA THR A 31 -2.81 10.62 -14.33
C THR A 31 -1.60 11.56 -14.21
N GLN A 32 -1.28 11.99 -12.98
CA GLN A 32 -0.11 12.84 -12.74
C GLN A 32 1.21 12.17 -13.10
N ALA A 33 1.36 10.89 -12.79
CA ALA A 33 2.57 10.15 -13.14
C ALA A 33 2.72 9.95 -14.64
N CYS A 34 1.64 9.58 -15.33
CA CYS A 34 1.60 9.50 -16.80
C CYS A 34 2.05 10.82 -17.42
N LYS A 35 1.49 11.94 -16.95
CA LYS A 35 1.87 13.29 -17.41
C LYS A 35 3.34 13.60 -17.12
N ALA A 36 3.80 13.44 -15.89
CA ALA A 36 5.16 13.77 -15.48
C ALA A 36 6.22 12.96 -16.26
N LEU A 37 5.99 11.65 -16.44
CA LEU A 37 6.90 10.79 -17.19
C LEU A 37 6.93 11.13 -18.69
N ARG A 38 5.78 11.47 -19.29
CA ARG A 38 5.73 11.91 -20.69
C ARG A 38 6.38 13.27 -20.90
N GLU A 39 6.21 14.22 -19.99
CA GLU A 39 6.87 15.53 -20.03
C GLU A 39 8.39 15.40 -19.98
N GLU A 40 8.90 14.43 -19.23
CA GLU A 40 10.32 14.07 -19.21
C GLU A 40 10.74 13.23 -20.43
N GLY A 41 9.82 12.84 -21.32
CA GLY A 41 10.10 12.11 -22.55
C GLY A 41 10.40 10.62 -22.34
N TYR A 42 9.76 9.97 -21.38
CA TYR A 42 9.69 8.51 -21.31
C TYR A 42 8.52 7.98 -22.14
N GLU A 43 8.66 6.77 -22.68
CA GLU A 43 7.53 6.00 -23.22
C GLU A 43 6.77 5.37 -22.04
N VAL A 44 5.49 5.68 -21.93
CA VAL A 44 4.64 5.21 -20.83
C VAL A 44 3.73 4.10 -21.34
N VAL A 45 3.83 2.94 -20.70
CA VAL A 45 2.87 1.86 -20.80
C VAL A 45 2.05 1.85 -19.52
N LEU A 46 0.73 1.79 -19.65
CA LEU A 46 -0.17 1.72 -18.51
C LEU A 46 -1.06 0.49 -18.62
N ILE A 47 -1.26 -0.23 -17.52
CA ILE A 47 -2.33 -1.21 -17.36
C ILE A 47 -3.28 -0.78 -16.23
N ASN A 48 -4.58 -0.66 -16.55
CA ASN A 48 -5.63 -0.43 -15.57
C ASN A 48 -6.96 -0.99 -16.10
N SER A 49 -7.64 -1.84 -15.32
CA SER A 49 -8.91 -2.45 -15.73
C SER A 49 -10.12 -1.50 -15.67
N ASN A 50 -9.98 -0.32 -15.05
CA ASN A 50 -11.08 0.63 -14.90
C ASN A 50 -11.16 1.58 -16.11
N PRO A 51 -12.21 1.47 -16.95
CA PRO A 51 -12.35 2.30 -18.15
C PRO A 51 -12.82 3.73 -17.86
N ALA A 52 -13.23 4.04 -16.61
CA ALA A 52 -13.75 5.34 -16.22
C ALA A 52 -12.68 6.22 -15.56
N THR A 53 -11.45 6.17 -16.07
CA THR A 53 -10.30 6.89 -15.50
C THR A 53 -9.63 7.76 -16.55
N ILE A 54 -9.22 8.97 -16.17
CA ILE A 54 -8.48 9.87 -17.07
C ILE A 54 -7.13 9.25 -17.42
N MET A 55 -6.48 8.54 -16.50
CA MET A 55 -5.19 7.91 -16.79
C MET A 55 -5.27 6.90 -17.95
N THR A 56 -6.45 6.31 -18.21
CA THR A 56 -6.69 5.40 -19.34
C THR A 56 -7.08 6.08 -20.65
N ASP A 57 -7.18 7.41 -20.68
CA ASP A 57 -7.43 8.14 -21.93
C ASP A 57 -6.26 7.90 -22.92
N PRO A 58 -6.53 7.72 -24.23
CA PRO A 58 -5.51 7.34 -25.20
C PRO A 58 -4.31 8.30 -25.31
N GLU A 59 -4.48 9.56 -24.95
CA GLU A 59 -3.44 10.59 -24.97
C GLU A 59 -2.50 10.58 -23.75
N MET A 60 -2.90 9.88 -22.68
CA MET A 60 -2.22 9.91 -21.39
C MET A 60 -1.03 8.95 -21.32
N ALA A 61 -0.97 7.92 -22.16
CA ALA A 61 0.13 6.98 -22.25
C ALA A 61 0.39 6.59 -23.71
N ASP A 62 1.59 6.11 -24.03
CA ASP A 62 1.93 5.64 -25.38
C ASP A 62 1.26 4.30 -25.70
N ARG A 63 1.02 3.51 -24.65
CA ARG A 63 0.28 2.25 -24.68
C ARG A 63 -0.61 2.16 -23.44
N THR A 64 -1.91 2.03 -23.65
CA THR A 64 -2.90 1.81 -22.57
C THR A 64 -3.54 0.44 -22.73
N TYR A 65 -3.47 -0.36 -21.67
CA TYR A 65 -4.08 -1.67 -21.54
C TYR A 65 -5.26 -1.58 -20.56
N ILE A 66 -6.49 -1.62 -21.10
CA ILE A 66 -7.70 -1.77 -20.30
C ILE A 66 -7.97 -3.26 -20.12
N GLU A 67 -7.21 -3.86 -19.21
CA GLU A 67 -7.12 -5.32 -19.02
C GLU A 67 -7.10 -5.67 -17.53
N PRO A 68 -7.47 -6.90 -17.13
CA PRO A 68 -7.45 -7.32 -15.72
C PRO A 68 -6.06 -7.14 -15.09
N ILE A 69 -6.01 -6.58 -13.87
CA ILE A 69 -4.76 -6.40 -13.13
C ILE A 69 -4.46 -7.69 -12.36
N THR A 70 -4.07 -8.72 -13.08
CA THR A 70 -3.59 -9.99 -12.50
C THR A 70 -2.12 -10.22 -12.83
N PRO A 71 -1.38 -10.99 -12.02
CA PRO A 71 0.04 -11.26 -12.29
C PRO A 71 0.28 -11.84 -13.68
N GLU A 72 -0.60 -12.73 -14.15
CA GLU A 72 -0.49 -13.36 -15.47
C GLU A 72 -0.63 -12.32 -16.59
N MET A 73 -1.60 -11.41 -16.47
CA MET A 73 -1.85 -10.40 -17.48
C MET A 73 -0.74 -9.34 -17.50
N VAL A 74 -0.29 -8.89 -16.32
CA VAL A 74 0.84 -7.98 -16.22
C VAL A 74 2.12 -8.61 -16.76
N CYS A 75 2.36 -9.91 -16.52
CA CYS A 75 3.47 -10.64 -17.13
C CYS A 75 3.39 -10.62 -18.67
N GLN A 76 2.21 -10.87 -19.25
CA GLN A 76 2.02 -10.81 -20.71
C GLN A 76 2.30 -9.41 -21.28
N VAL A 77 1.85 -8.35 -20.59
CA VAL A 77 2.15 -6.97 -20.98
C VAL A 77 3.66 -6.71 -20.92
N ILE A 78 4.35 -7.15 -19.87
CA ILE A 78 5.81 -7.03 -19.74
C ILE A 78 6.53 -7.77 -20.89
N GLU A 79 6.10 -8.99 -21.23
CA GLU A 79 6.72 -9.76 -22.32
C GLU A 79 6.52 -9.11 -23.69
N ARG A 80 5.37 -8.47 -23.89
CA ARG A 80 5.03 -7.79 -25.14
C ARG A 80 5.73 -6.44 -25.28
N GLU A 81 5.66 -5.62 -24.24
CA GLU A 81 6.10 -4.23 -24.31
C GLU A 81 7.57 -4.02 -23.98
N ARG A 82 8.19 -4.97 -23.25
CA ARG A 82 9.59 -4.91 -22.80
C ARG A 82 9.93 -3.56 -22.14
N PRO A 83 9.21 -3.16 -21.06
CA PRO A 83 9.56 -1.95 -20.33
C PRO A 83 10.94 -2.08 -19.69
N ASP A 84 11.68 -0.99 -19.60
CA ASP A 84 12.94 -0.94 -18.85
C ASP A 84 12.67 -0.89 -17.33
N ALA A 85 11.53 -0.31 -16.95
CA ALA A 85 11.15 -0.19 -15.54
C ALA A 85 9.65 -0.39 -15.27
N LEU A 86 9.34 -0.78 -14.04
CA LEU A 86 7.99 -0.95 -13.50
C LEU A 86 7.80 0.02 -12.32
N LEU A 87 6.74 0.84 -12.35
CA LEU A 87 6.35 1.77 -11.30
C LEU A 87 5.05 1.29 -10.62
N PRO A 88 5.13 0.65 -9.43
CA PRO A 88 3.98 0.00 -8.79
C PRO A 88 3.27 0.87 -7.74
N THR A 89 3.79 2.06 -7.44
CA THR A 89 3.41 2.85 -6.25
C THR A 89 2.19 3.77 -6.46
N LEU A 90 1.43 3.57 -7.53
CA LEU A 90 0.33 4.46 -7.94
C LEU A 90 -1.00 3.74 -8.12
N GLY A 91 -1.03 2.43 -7.89
CA GLY A 91 -2.21 1.58 -8.05
C GLY A 91 -2.82 1.12 -6.72
N GLY A 92 -2.55 1.81 -5.62
CA GLY A 92 -2.97 1.37 -4.29
C GLY A 92 -2.44 -0.02 -3.96
N GLN A 93 -3.20 -0.78 -3.18
CA GLN A 93 -2.81 -2.14 -2.81
C GLN A 93 -2.92 -3.10 -3.99
N THR A 94 -3.87 -2.89 -4.91
CA THR A 94 -3.96 -3.69 -6.16
C THR A 94 -2.64 -3.66 -6.91
N GLY A 95 -2.08 -2.46 -7.12
CA GLY A 95 -0.82 -2.25 -7.80
C GLY A 95 0.36 -2.89 -7.07
N LEU A 96 0.47 -2.67 -5.75
CA LEU A 96 1.55 -3.23 -4.94
C LEU A 96 1.52 -4.76 -4.88
N ASN A 97 0.35 -5.35 -4.56
CA ASN A 97 0.19 -6.80 -4.46
C ASN A 97 0.48 -7.48 -5.80
N CYS A 98 -0.05 -6.92 -6.89
CA CYS A 98 0.21 -7.44 -8.24
C CYS A 98 1.70 -7.34 -8.59
N ALA A 99 2.35 -6.20 -8.32
CA ALA A 99 3.77 -6.00 -8.59
C ALA A 99 4.67 -6.98 -7.82
N ILE A 100 4.36 -7.26 -6.55
CA ILE A 100 5.08 -8.26 -5.76
C ILE A 100 4.88 -9.66 -6.33
N ALA A 101 3.63 -10.05 -6.64
CA ALA A 101 3.35 -11.35 -7.24
C ALA A 101 4.05 -11.52 -8.60
N VAL A 102 4.08 -10.47 -9.43
CA VAL A 102 4.84 -10.43 -10.69
C VAL A 102 6.34 -10.57 -10.44
N ALA A 103 6.90 -9.86 -9.46
CA ALA A 103 8.31 -9.99 -9.10
C ALA A 103 8.66 -11.43 -8.67
N ASP A 104 7.79 -12.06 -7.88
CA ASP A 104 7.98 -13.43 -7.37
C ASP A 104 7.93 -14.49 -8.50
N THR A 105 7.39 -14.17 -9.69
CA THR A 105 7.51 -15.04 -10.89
C THR A 105 8.93 -15.09 -11.48
N GLY A 106 9.80 -14.16 -11.10
CA GLY A 106 11.15 -13.99 -11.66
C GLY A 106 11.18 -13.31 -13.04
N ILE A 107 10.05 -12.88 -13.59
CA ILE A 107 10.00 -12.26 -14.92
C ILE A 107 10.79 -10.95 -15.00
N LEU A 108 10.75 -10.14 -13.93
CA LEU A 108 11.43 -8.84 -13.89
C LEU A 108 12.94 -9.03 -14.05
N GLU A 109 13.53 -9.97 -13.32
CA GLU A 109 14.95 -10.31 -13.42
C GLU A 109 15.29 -10.92 -14.80
N ARG A 110 14.47 -11.88 -15.27
CA ARG A 110 14.67 -12.54 -16.56
C ARG A 110 14.70 -11.57 -17.73
N LEU A 111 13.92 -10.49 -17.65
CA LEU A 111 13.76 -9.51 -18.73
C LEU A 111 14.49 -8.19 -18.48
N GLY A 112 15.16 -8.05 -17.33
CA GLY A 112 15.89 -6.83 -16.97
C GLY A 112 14.99 -5.63 -16.69
N VAL A 113 13.78 -5.85 -16.16
CA VAL A 113 12.83 -4.79 -15.79
C VAL A 113 13.10 -4.34 -14.37
N GLU A 114 13.49 -3.08 -14.18
CA GLU A 114 13.77 -2.52 -12.86
C GLU A 114 12.49 -2.03 -12.17
N MET A 115 12.27 -2.39 -10.91
CA MET A 115 11.19 -1.78 -10.12
C MET A 115 11.66 -0.44 -9.52
N ILE A 116 11.02 0.66 -9.94
CA ILE A 116 11.35 2.04 -9.54
C ILE A 116 10.31 2.62 -8.59
N GLY A 117 10.65 3.72 -7.91
CA GLY A 117 9.84 4.31 -6.85
C GLY A 117 10.01 3.56 -5.53
N ALA A 118 9.62 2.29 -5.48
CA ALA A 118 9.86 1.39 -4.36
C ALA A 118 10.21 -0.02 -4.89
N ASN A 119 11.28 -0.61 -4.36
CA ASN A 119 11.69 -1.97 -4.73
C ASN A 119 10.92 -3.02 -3.90
N PRO A 120 10.91 -4.31 -4.32
CA PRO A 120 10.16 -5.36 -3.64
C PRO A 120 10.52 -5.52 -2.16
N HIS A 121 11.80 -5.34 -1.80
CA HIS A 121 12.25 -5.44 -0.42
C HIS A 121 11.66 -4.32 0.46
N VAL A 122 11.63 -3.08 -0.05
CA VAL A 122 11.06 -1.93 0.66
C VAL A 122 9.55 -2.09 0.82
N ILE A 123 8.85 -2.52 -0.23
CA ILE A 123 7.40 -2.77 -0.19
C ILE A 123 7.10 -3.85 0.85
N LYS A 124 7.74 -5.03 0.76
CA LYS A 124 7.53 -6.13 1.72
C LYS A 124 7.81 -5.68 3.16
N LYS A 125 8.86 -4.89 3.38
CA LYS A 125 9.21 -4.38 4.72
C LYS A 125 8.16 -3.43 5.31
N ALA A 126 7.41 -2.70 4.48
CA ALA A 126 6.37 -1.78 4.94
C ALA A 126 5.00 -2.48 5.11
N GLU A 127 4.68 -3.41 4.22
CA GLU A 127 3.39 -4.13 4.18
C GLU A 127 3.31 -5.29 5.19
N ASP A 128 4.44 -5.95 5.44
CA ASP A 128 4.57 -6.99 6.46
C ASP A 128 4.66 -6.35 7.85
N ARG A 129 3.73 -6.73 8.73
CA ARG A 129 3.58 -6.10 10.05
C ARG A 129 4.74 -6.45 10.99
N GLU A 130 5.31 -7.65 10.88
CA GLU A 130 6.47 -8.07 11.67
C GLU A 130 7.72 -7.30 11.24
N LEU A 131 7.99 -7.26 9.93
CA LEU A 131 9.13 -6.53 9.38
C LEU A 131 9.05 -5.02 9.67
N PHE A 132 7.84 -4.45 9.63
CA PHE A 132 7.62 -3.05 9.96
C PHE A 132 7.89 -2.78 11.45
N ARG A 133 7.34 -3.60 12.36
CA ARG A 133 7.56 -3.49 13.81
C ARG A 133 9.05 -3.56 14.17
N ASP A 134 9.76 -4.49 13.56
CA ASP A 134 11.20 -4.65 13.75
C ASP A 134 11.98 -3.44 13.22
N ALA A 135 11.54 -2.86 12.09
CA ALA A 135 12.13 -1.65 11.54
C ALA A 135 11.97 -0.44 12.47
N MET A 136 10.78 -0.25 13.06
CA MET A 136 10.51 0.81 14.03
C MET A 136 11.33 0.63 15.31
N THR A 137 11.38 -0.60 15.82
CA THR A 137 12.18 -0.95 17.01
C THR A 137 13.66 -0.67 16.80
N LYS A 138 14.20 -1.04 15.63
CA LYS A 138 15.60 -0.80 15.27
C LYS A 138 16.01 0.67 15.33
N ILE A 139 15.09 1.60 15.04
CA ILE A 139 15.35 3.04 15.08
C ILE A 139 14.87 3.71 16.38
N GLY A 140 14.41 2.92 17.36
CA GLY A 140 14.00 3.41 18.67
C GLY A 140 12.61 4.08 18.71
N LEU A 141 11.78 3.88 17.69
CA LEU A 141 10.39 4.33 17.72
C LEU A 141 9.51 3.34 18.50
N ARG A 142 8.58 3.90 19.28
CA ARG A 142 7.61 3.11 20.04
C ARG A 142 6.49 2.66 19.14
N VAL A 143 6.11 1.40 19.28
CA VAL A 143 4.94 0.79 18.67
C VAL A 143 4.09 0.18 19.79
N PRO A 144 2.77 0.09 19.65
CA PRO A 144 1.96 -0.60 20.63
C PRO A 144 2.38 -2.07 20.73
N ARG A 145 2.22 -2.67 21.91
CA ARG A 145 2.47 -4.10 22.13
C ARG A 145 1.61 -4.92 21.17
N SER A 146 2.23 -5.82 20.42
CA SER A 146 1.53 -6.62 19.42
C SER A 146 2.14 -8.01 19.24
N THR A 147 1.28 -8.95 18.85
CA THR A 147 1.63 -10.32 18.52
C THR A 147 1.07 -10.68 17.15
N ILE A 148 1.86 -11.40 16.37
CA ILE A 148 1.45 -11.96 15.09
C ILE A 148 0.85 -13.34 15.31
N VAL A 149 -0.29 -13.59 14.67
CA VAL A 149 -1.00 -14.87 14.72
C VAL A 149 -1.38 -15.30 13.31
N ARG A 150 -1.35 -16.61 13.07
CA ARG A 150 -1.67 -17.25 11.78
C ARG A 150 -2.80 -18.26 11.89
N THR A 151 -3.31 -18.48 13.10
CA THR A 151 -4.48 -19.31 13.35
C THR A 151 -5.42 -18.63 14.35
N LEU A 152 -6.69 -19.03 14.30
CA LEU A 152 -7.68 -18.56 15.27
C LEU A 152 -7.32 -18.98 16.70
N ASP A 153 -6.75 -20.17 16.88
CA ASP A 153 -6.35 -20.66 18.21
C ASP A 153 -5.19 -19.84 18.78
N GLU A 154 -4.22 -19.45 17.94
CA GLU A 154 -3.15 -18.51 18.33
C GLU A 154 -3.72 -17.15 18.72
N ALA A 155 -4.71 -16.64 17.97
CA ALA A 155 -5.38 -15.38 18.29
C ALA A 155 -6.03 -15.40 19.68
N ILE A 156 -6.78 -16.47 19.97
CA ILE A 156 -7.45 -16.66 21.27
C ILE A 156 -6.42 -16.81 22.40
N ALA A 157 -5.33 -17.54 22.15
CA ALA A 157 -4.27 -17.76 23.14
C ALA A 157 -3.50 -16.48 23.48
N ALA A 158 -3.32 -15.57 22.51
CA ALA A 158 -2.62 -14.30 22.71
C ALA A 158 -3.47 -13.23 23.44
N ALA A 159 -4.80 -13.37 23.42
CA ALA A 159 -5.71 -12.35 23.97
C ALA A 159 -5.45 -11.96 25.43
N PRO A 160 -5.16 -12.89 26.37
CA PRO A 160 -4.90 -12.55 27.77
C PRO A 160 -3.62 -11.72 27.98
N GLU A 161 -2.61 -11.86 27.11
CA GLU A 161 -1.35 -11.13 27.22
C GLU A 161 -1.47 -9.69 26.74
N ILE A 162 -2.30 -9.45 25.72
CA ILE A 162 -2.55 -8.13 25.14
C ILE A 162 -3.56 -7.35 26.00
N GLY A 163 -4.70 -7.97 26.32
CA GLY A 163 -5.81 -7.37 27.05
C GLY A 163 -6.81 -6.64 26.14
N TYR A 164 -8.11 -6.75 26.47
CA TYR A 164 -9.18 -6.09 25.72
C TYR A 164 -9.32 -4.59 26.05
N PRO A 165 -9.76 -3.76 25.08
CA PRO A 165 -10.03 -4.11 23.69
C PRO A 165 -8.73 -4.37 22.89
N ILE A 166 -8.81 -5.27 21.91
CA ILE A 166 -7.69 -5.69 21.04
C ILE A 166 -7.94 -5.17 19.62
N ILE A 167 -6.94 -4.54 19.02
CA ILE A 167 -6.99 -4.14 17.61
C ILE A 167 -6.54 -5.32 16.75
N VAL A 168 -7.37 -5.70 15.78
CA VAL A 168 -7.12 -6.80 14.84
C VAL A 168 -6.76 -6.19 13.48
N ARG A 169 -5.53 -6.43 13.00
CA ARG A 169 -5.01 -5.83 11.75
C ARG A 169 -4.41 -6.90 10.83
N PRO A 170 -5.05 -7.25 9.72
CA PRO A 170 -4.48 -8.18 8.74
C PRO A 170 -3.25 -7.59 8.03
N SER A 171 -2.34 -8.47 7.60
CA SER A 171 -1.20 -8.11 6.75
C SER A 171 -1.61 -8.05 5.28
N PHE A 172 -1.00 -7.14 4.51
CA PHE A 172 -1.26 -6.92 3.06
C PHE A 172 -2.70 -6.50 2.69
N THR A 173 -3.39 -5.84 3.61
CA THR A 173 -4.71 -5.22 3.37
C THR A 173 -4.66 -3.71 3.64
N LEU A 174 -5.58 -2.97 3.02
CA LEU A 174 -5.73 -1.52 3.16
C LEU A 174 -7.12 -1.17 3.74
N GLY A 175 -7.28 0.07 4.21
CA GLY A 175 -8.61 0.58 4.57
C GLY A 175 -9.29 -0.11 5.75
N GLY A 176 -8.54 -0.83 6.59
CA GLY A 176 -9.10 -1.66 7.65
C GLY A 176 -9.78 -2.95 7.18
N THR A 177 -9.62 -3.34 5.91
CA THR A 177 -10.24 -4.56 5.36
C THR A 177 -9.84 -5.80 6.16
N GLY A 178 -10.84 -6.52 6.67
CA GLY A 178 -10.68 -7.73 7.50
C GLY A 178 -10.19 -7.46 8.93
N GLY A 179 -10.09 -6.20 9.35
CA GLY A 179 -9.71 -5.80 10.69
C GLY A 179 -10.88 -5.31 11.55
N GLY A 180 -10.59 -4.95 12.80
CA GLY A 180 -11.60 -4.43 13.72
C GLY A 180 -11.10 -4.23 15.14
N ILE A 181 -11.98 -3.77 16.02
CA ILE A 181 -11.73 -3.61 17.45
C ILE A 181 -12.51 -4.69 18.20
N ALA A 182 -11.80 -5.69 18.70
CA ALA A 182 -12.40 -6.74 19.52
C ALA A 182 -12.54 -6.26 20.97
N TYR A 183 -13.77 -6.13 21.47
CA TYR A 183 -14.03 -5.80 22.87
C TYR A 183 -14.14 -7.05 23.76
N ASN A 184 -14.36 -8.20 23.14
CA ASN A 184 -14.54 -9.47 23.82
C ASN A 184 -14.08 -10.65 22.93
N LEU A 185 -14.21 -11.87 23.42
CA LEU A 185 -13.78 -13.09 22.74
C LEU A 185 -14.59 -13.42 21.48
N GLU A 186 -15.88 -13.07 21.45
CA GLU A 186 -16.73 -13.26 20.28
C GLU A 186 -16.26 -12.36 19.13
N ASP A 187 -16.10 -11.07 19.41
CA ASP A 187 -15.55 -10.10 18.45
C ASP A 187 -14.16 -10.55 17.94
N LEU A 188 -13.28 -10.99 18.85
CA LEU A 188 -11.93 -11.43 18.49
C LEU A 188 -11.98 -12.61 17.51
N ARG A 189 -12.88 -13.56 17.74
CA ARG A 189 -13.02 -14.71 16.85
C ARG A 189 -13.50 -14.31 15.47
N GLU A 190 -14.50 -13.44 15.43
CA GLU A 190 -15.06 -12.94 14.18
C GLU A 190 -14.00 -12.18 13.37
N PHE A 191 -13.40 -11.14 13.96
CA PHE A 191 -12.43 -10.30 13.25
C PHE A 191 -11.15 -11.06 12.88
N SER A 192 -10.64 -11.93 13.77
CA SER A 192 -9.44 -12.70 13.43
C SER A 192 -9.70 -13.70 12.31
N SER A 193 -10.88 -14.34 12.29
CA SER A 193 -11.24 -15.27 11.20
C SER A 193 -11.33 -14.54 9.86
N GLN A 194 -12.03 -13.40 9.83
CA GLN A 194 -12.15 -12.57 8.62
C GLN A 194 -10.79 -12.05 8.16
N GLY A 195 -9.95 -11.61 9.11
CA GLY A 195 -8.63 -11.09 8.83
C GLY A 195 -7.67 -12.13 8.25
N LEU A 196 -7.68 -13.35 8.80
CA LEU A 196 -6.85 -14.46 8.30
C LEU A 196 -7.26 -14.87 6.87
N GLU A 197 -8.56 -14.81 6.55
CA GLU A 197 -9.05 -15.08 5.19
C GLU A 197 -8.71 -13.94 4.21
N ALA A 198 -8.78 -12.69 4.67
CA ALA A 198 -8.49 -11.52 3.83
C ALA A 198 -6.98 -11.30 3.57
N SER A 199 -6.12 -11.75 4.48
CA SER A 199 -4.67 -11.57 4.35
C SER A 199 -4.08 -12.44 3.25
N MET A 200 -3.24 -11.86 2.39
CA MET A 200 -2.53 -12.61 1.33
C MET A 200 -1.57 -13.68 1.87
N ILE A 201 -1.16 -13.56 3.13
CA ILE A 201 -0.20 -14.48 3.77
C ILE A 201 -0.80 -15.20 4.99
N THR A 202 -2.13 -15.14 5.14
CA THR A 202 -2.87 -15.73 6.28
C THR A 202 -2.29 -15.29 7.62
N GLU A 203 -2.17 -13.97 7.80
CA GLU A 203 -1.54 -13.37 8.96
C GLU A 203 -2.34 -12.18 9.49
N VAL A 204 -2.51 -12.15 10.81
CA VAL A 204 -3.15 -11.06 11.54
C VAL A 204 -2.25 -10.60 12.67
N MET A 205 -2.14 -9.30 12.85
CA MET A 205 -1.53 -8.70 14.03
C MET A 205 -2.61 -8.35 15.04
N LEU A 206 -2.48 -8.89 16.25
CA LEU A 206 -3.25 -8.47 17.43
C LEU A 206 -2.44 -7.45 18.19
N GLU A 207 -3.04 -6.31 18.50
CA GLU A 207 -2.34 -5.17 19.07
C GLU A 207 -3.12 -4.55 20.23
N GLU A 208 -2.38 -4.02 21.21
CA GLU A 208 -2.99 -3.31 22.33
C GLU A 208 -3.74 -2.06 21.84
N SER A 209 -4.89 -1.80 22.46
CA SER A 209 -5.69 -0.64 22.10
C SER A 209 -5.03 0.67 22.53
N VAL A 210 -4.94 1.58 21.56
CA VAL A 210 -4.66 3.01 21.76
C VAL A 210 -5.89 3.85 21.44
N VAL A 211 -7.10 3.26 21.53
CA VAL A 211 -8.36 3.96 21.22
C VAL A 211 -8.48 5.22 22.07
N GLY A 212 -8.89 6.32 21.43
CA GLY A 212 -9.00 7.63 22.08
C GLY A 212 -7.72 8.46 22.07
N TRP A 213 -6.59 7.92 21.62
CA TRP A 213 -5.38 8.73 21.38
C TRP A 213 -5.59 9.64 20.17
N LYS A 214 -4.85 10.75 20.13
CA LYS A 214 -4.79 11.59 18.92
C LYS A 214 -4.10 10.83 17.80
N GLU A 215 -4.64 10.94 16.59
CA GLU A 215 -4.09 10.31 15.39
C GLU A 215 -3.56 11.37 14.42
N PHE A 216 -2.36 11.12 13.88
CA PHE A 216 -1.63 12.05 13.02
C PHE A 216 -1.06 11.33 11.82
N GLU A 217 -1.07 12.01 10.67
CA GLU A 217 -0.51 11.52 9.42
C GLU A 217 0.48 12.56 8.87
N LEU A 218 1.57 12.08 8.26
CA LEU A 218 2.57 12.92 7.62
C LEU A 218 2.82 12.44 6.20
N GLU A 219 2.64 13.33 5.24
CA GLU A 219 3.01 13.08 3.84
C GLU A 219 4.50 13.41 3.65
N VAL A 220 5.30 12.38 3.39
CA VAL A 220 6.76 12.48 3.33
C VAL A 220 7.26 12.22 1.92
N MET A 221 8.15 13.08 1.42
CA MET A 221 8.88 12.86 0.17
C MET A 221 10.37 12.77 0.45
N ARG A 222 11.04 11.80 -0.18
CA ARG A 222 12.49 11.60 -0.10
C ARG A 222 13.08 11.36 -1.48
N ASP A 223 14.23 11.96 -1.76
CA ASP A 223 14.96 11.75 -3.02
C ASP A 223 16.24 10.90 -2.84
N PHE A 224 16.91 10.58 -3.95
CA PHE A 224 18.17 9.81 -3.95
C PHE A 224 19.39 10.58 -3.40
N ALA A 225 19.29 11.91 -3.25
CA ALA A 225 20.31 12.71 -2.60
C ALA A 225 20.09 12.78 -1.07
N ASP A 226 19.18 11.97 -0.56
CA ASP A 226 18.78 11.90 0.85
C ASP A 226 18.13 13.19 1.37
N ASN A 227 17.60 14.01 0.46
CA ASN A 227 16.76 15.14 0.87
C ASN A 227 15.40 14.60 1.30
N VAL A 228 14.89 15.10 2.43
CA VAL A 228 13.59 14.74 2.98
C VAL A 228 12.78 16.01 3.23
N VAL A 229 11.52 15.99 2.82
CA VAL A 229 10.56 17.06 3.10
C VAL A 229 9.24 16.49 3.61
N ILE A 230 8.62 17.21 4.55
CA ILE A 230 7.24 16.97 4.98
C ILE A 230 6.35 17.86 4.12
N ILE A 231 5.54 17.24 3.27
CA ILE A 231 4.65 17.94 2.34
C ILE A 231 3.39 18.42 3.06
N CYS A 232 2.83 17.58 3.92
CA CYS A 232 1.62 17.87 4.67
C CYS A 232 1.66 17.20 6.03
N SER A 233 1.12 17.87 7.04
CA SER A 233 0.80 17.28 8.33
C SER A 233 -0.72 17.28 8.50
N ILE A 234 -1.28 16.16 8.92
CA ILE A 234 -2.72 16.00 9.10
C ILE A 234 -2.98 15.58 10.54
N GLU A 235 -3.97 16.21 11.18
CA GLU A 235 -4.50 15.82 12.47
C GLU A 235 -5.92 15.30 12.29
N ASN A 236 -6.17 14.11 12.83
CA ASN A 236 -7.50 13.53 12.83
C ASN A 236 -8.32 14.16 13.98
N VAL A 237 -9.54 14.59 13.67
CA VAL A 237 -10.50 15.14 14.64
C VAL A 237 -11.13 14.00 15.43
N ASP A 238 -11.51 12.93 14.73
CA ASP A 238 -11.88 11.66 15.35
C ASP A 238 -10.60 10.98 15.87
N PRO A 239 -10.62 10.42 17.09
CA PRO A 239 -9.43 9.82 17.67
C PRO A 239 -9.17 8.41 17.11
N MET A 240 -7.98 7.86 17.41
CA MET A 240 -7.62 6.46 17.16
C MET A 240 -8.80 5.54 17.52
N GLY A 241 -9.15 4.65 16.61
CA GLY A 241 -10.31 3.75 16.72
C GLY A 241 -11.39 4.01 15.66
N VAL A 242 -11.35 5.16 15.01
CA VAL A 242 -12.03 5.41 13.73
C VAL A 242 -10.96 5.38 12.64
N HIS A 243 -11.21 4.71 11.51
CA HIS A 243 -10.22 4.66 10.43
C HIS A 243 -9.98 6.07 9.85
N THR A 244 -8.75 6.43 9.46
CA THR A 244 -8.44 7.79 8.98
C THR A 244 -9.30 8.19 7.77
N GLY A 245 -9.53 7.27 6.83
CA GLY A 245 -10.43 7.46 5.69
C GLY A 245 -11.91 7.67 6.03
N ASP A 246 -12.34 7.30 7.25
CA ASP A 246 -13.69 7.52 7.77
C ASP A 246 -13.74 8.68 8.77
N SER A 247 -12.59 9.26 9.11
CA SER A 247 -12.44 10.32 10.10
C SER A 247 -12.55 11.69 9.44
N ILE A 248 -13.04 12.67 10.21
CA ILE A 248 -12.82 14.07 9.86
C ILE A 248 -11.35 14.40 10.14
N THR A 249 -10.67 14.98 9.16
CA THR A 249 -9.25 15.37 9.30
C THR A 249 -9.03 16.83 8.94
N VAL A 250 -7.98 17.43 9.50
CA VAL A 250 -7.57 18.81 9.23
C VAL A 250 -6.09 18.89 8.91
N ALA A 251 -5.74 19.80 7.99
CA ALA A 251 -4.37 20.16 7.66
C ALA A 251 -4.16 21.67 7.81
N PRO A 252 -3.09 22.16 8.48
CA PRO A 252 -2.04 21.38 9.14
C PRO A 252 -2.49 20.77 10.48
N ALA A 253 -1.59 20.11 11.20
CA ALA A 253 -1.80 19.74 12.59
C ALA A 253 -1.99 21.00 13.47
N GLN A 254 -2.88 20.91 14.46
CA GLN A 254 -3.34 22.04 15.28
C GLN A 254 -2.89 21.95 16.74
N THR A 255 -2.79 20.73 17.31
CA THR A 255 -2.62 20.53 18.76
C THR A 255 -1.33 19.83 19.16
N LEU A 256 -0.34 19.76 18.26
CA LEU A 256 1.02 19.35 18.60
C LEU A 256 1.74 20.49 19.33
N THR A 257 2.13 20.24 20.58
CA THR A 257 2.81 21.19 21.48
C THR A 257 4.14 20.62 21.96
#